data_AF-A0A0F9Q7B6-F1
#
_entry.id   AF-A0A0F9Q7B6-F1
#
_cell.length_a   1.000
_cell.length_b   1.000
_cell.length_c   1.000
_cell.angle_alpha   90.00
_cell.angle_beta   90.00
_cell.angle_gamma   90.00
#
_symmetry.space_group_name_H-M   'P 1'
#
loop_
_entity.id
_entity.type
_entity.pdbx_description
1 polymer ?
#
loop_
_entity_poly.entity_id
_entity_poly.type
_entity_poly.pdbx_seq_one_letter_code
_entity_poly.pdbx_strand_id
1 'polypeptide(L)' 'MEDETVLVMIVQQYASKYGITFSSKHLDDPEKKAKLITLIQESLSGKRGPVTDEDLA' A
#
# COMPACT_ATOMS: atom_id res chain seq x y z
N MET A 1 16.88 4.03 3.35
CA MET A 1 16.47 5.21 4.14
C MET A 1 15.42 6.06 3.40
N GLU A 2 15.67 6.54 2.17
CA GLU A 2 14.64 7.30 1.41
C GLU A 2 13.38 6.46 1.09
N ASP A 3 13.55 5.25 0.56
CA ASP A 3 12.42 4.38 0.16
C ASP A 3 11.50 4.00 1.32
N GLU A 4 12.04 3.82 2.52
CA GLU A 4 11.26 3.46 3.71
C GLU A 4 10.42 4.63 4.21
N THR A 5 10.97 5.85 4.16
CA THR A 5 10.25 7.06 4.56
C THR A 5 9.08 7.32 3.62
N VAL A 6 9.31 7.17 2.32
CA VAL A 6 8.26 7.31 1.29
C VAL A 6 7.17 6.26 1.48
N LEU A 7 7.55 5.01 1.73
CA LEU A 7 6.62 3.92 1.97
C LEU A 7 5.72 4.21 3.18
N VAL A 8 6.31 4.63 4.30
CA VAL A 8 5.56 4.97 5.52
C VAL A 8 4.56 6.10 5.25
N MET A 9 4.96 7.15 4.53
CA MET A 9 4.05 8.25 4.17
C MET A 9 2.88 7.75 3.33
N ILE A 10 3.14 6.89 2.34
CA ILE A 10 2.09 6.32 1.48
C ILE A 10 1.12 5.46 2.30
N VAL A 11 1.63 4.62 3.21
CA VAL A 11 0.79 3.79 4.11
C VAL A 11 -0.08 4.67 5.01
N GLN A 12 0.50 5.71 5.61
CA GLN A 12 -0.24 6.63 6.49
C GLN A 12 -1.35 7.39 5.74
N GLN A 13 -1.07 7.87 4.53
CA GLN A 13 -2.08 8.53 3.69
C GLN A 13 -3.21 7.56 3.33
N TYR A 14 -2.86 6.33 2.97
CA TYR A 14 -3.82 5.29 2.63
C TYR A 14 -4.71 4.92 3.83
N ALA A 15 -4.12 4.67 5.00
CA ALA A 15 -4.85 4.36 6.23
C ALA A 15 -5.77 5.51 6.66
N SER A 16 -5.33 6.76 6.50
CA SER A 16 -6.15 7.94 6.81
C SER A 16 -7.35 8.09 5.86
N LYS A 17 -7.24 7.64 4.60
CA LYS A 17 -8.31 7.72 3.60
C LYS A 17 -9.38 6.64 3.78
N TYR A 18 -8.97 5.40 4.07
CA TYR A 18 -9.89 4.25 4.08
C TYR A 18 -10.16 3.65 5.45
N GLY A 19 -9.40 4.03 6.49
CA GLY A 19 -9.53 3.46 7.83
C GLY A 19 -9.12 1.99 7.94
N ILE A 20 -8.42 1.47 6.92
CA ILE A 20 -7.96 0.07 6.85
C ILE A 20 -6.46 0.01 6.55
N THR A 21 -5.85 -1.11 6.93
CA THR A 21 -4.43 -1.42 6.67
C THR A 21 -4.30 -2.82 6.05
N PHE A 22 -3.09 -3.16 5.64
CA PHE A 22 -2.70 -4.46 5.11
C PHE A 22 -1.60 -5.08 5.97
N SER A 23 -1.39 -6.38 5.82
CA SER A 23 -0.37 -7.11 6.54
C SER A 23 1.04 -6.65 6.14
N SER A 24 1.89 -6.35 7.13
CA SER A 24 3.28 -5.94 6.90
C SER A 24 4.12 -7.01 6.19
N LYS A 25 3.69 -8.28 6.23
CA LYS A 25 4.36 -9.40 5.53
C LYS A 25 4.51 -9.17 4.02
N HIS A 26 3.65 -8.34 3.43
CA HIS A 26 3.70 -7.99 2.02
C HIS A 26 4.83 -7.00 1.70
N LEU A 27 5.40 -6.34 2.71
CA LEU A 27 6.53 -5.42 2.58
C LEU A 27 7.88 -6.15 2.62
N ASP A 28 7.91 -7.38 3.16
CA ASP A 28 9.11 -8.21 3.27
C ASP A 28 9.43 -8.95 1.95
N ASP A 29 8.43 -9.06 1.06
CA ASP A 29 8.56 -9.64 -0.29
C ASP A 29 8.69 -8.50 -1.31
N PRO A 30 9.83 -8.36 -2.02
CA PRO A 30 10.06 -7.29 -2.98
C PRO A 30 9.01 -7.19 -4.09
N GLU A 31 8.48 -8.32 -4.56
CA GLU A 31 7.47 -8.36 -5.63
C GLU A 31 6.12 -7.89 -5.09
N LYS A 32 5.72 -8.39 -3.92
CA LYS A 32 4.46 -7.97 -3.28
C LYS A 32 4.53 -6.52 -2.82
N LYS A 33 5.70 -6.04 -2.39
CA LYS A 33 5.93 -4.64 -2.02
C LYS A 33 5.74 -3.73 -3.23
N ALA A 34 6.35 -4.05 -4.37
CA ALA A 34 6.20 -3.27 -5.60
C ALA A 34 4.72 -3.25 -6.04
N LYS A 35 4.06 -4.41 -6.06
CA LYS A 35 2.63 -4.54 -6.39
C LYS A 35 1.77 -3.68 -5.46
N LEU A 36 1.98 -3.78 -4.15
CA LEU A 36 1.25 -3.01 -3.15
C LEU A 36 1.39 -1.50 -3.34
N ILE A 37 2.59 -1.00 -3.62
CA ILE A 37 2.83 0.42 -3.88
C ILE A 37 2.00 0.89 -5.09
N THR A 38 2.02 0.13 -6.19
CA THR A 38 1.22 0.44 -7.37
C THR A 38 -0.28 0.49 -7.05
N LEU A 39 -0.78 -0.51 -6.33
CA LEU A 39 -2.20 -0.58 -5.97
C LEU A 39 -2.63 0.57 -5.06
N ILE A 40 -1.80 0.95 -4.08
CA ILE A 40 -2.08 2.09 -3.21
C ILE A 40 -2.11 3.38 -4.03
N GLN A 41 -1.18 3.58 -4.97
CA GLN A 41 -1.17 4.76 -5.83
C GLN A 41 -2.43 4.84 -6.73
N GLU A 42 -2.88 3.71 -7.28
CA GLU A 42 -4.14 3.64 -8.02
C GLU A 42 -5.35 3.98 -7.14
N SER A 43 -5.36 3.51 -5.89
CA SER A 43 -6.42 3.79 -4.92
C SER A 43 -6.43 5.26 -4.48
N LEU A 44 -5.26 5.82 -4.19
CA LEU A 44 -5.11 7.24 -3.84
C LEU A 44 -5.51 8.16 -4.99
N SER A 45 -5.17 7.81 -6.24
CA SER A 45 -5.59 8.52 -7.45
C SER A 45 -7.06 8.32 -7.85
N GLY A 46 -7.80 7.48 -7.13
CA GLY A 46 -9.24 7.24 -7.36
C GLY A 46 -9.55 6.30 -8.52
N LYS A 47 -8.53 5.62 -9.08
CA LYS A 47 -8.72 4.61 -10.14
C LYS A 47 -9.31 3.30 -9.62
N ARG A 48 -9.17 3.03 -8.32
CA ARG A 48 -9.76 1.86 -7.65
C ARG A 48 -10.20 2.18 -6.22
N GLY A 49 -10.96 1.25 -5.65
CA GLY A 49 -11.34 1.26 -4.24
C GLY A 49 -10.17 0.87 -3.30
N PRO A 50 -10.49 0.52 -2.05
CA PRO A 50 -9.49 0.07 -1.10
C PRO A 50 -8.70 -1.15 -1.62
N VAL A 51 -7.43 -1.20 -1.28
CA VAL A 51 -6.50 -2.33 -1.38
C VAL A 51 -6.51 -3.10 -0.06
N THR A 52 -6.63 -4.42 -0.15
CA THR A 52 -6.59 -5.33 1.00
C THR A 52 -5.57 -6.45 0.77
N ASP A 53 -5.37 -7.31 1.77
CA ASP A 53 -4.50 -8.48 1.63
C ASP A 53 -4.95 -9.42 0.49
N GLU A 54 -6.24 -9.41 0.12
CA GLU A 54 -6.78 -10.22 -0.99
C GLU A 54 -6.23 -9.79 -2.36
N ASP A 55 -5.88 -8.51 -2.53
CA ASP A 55 -5.27 -8.01 -3.77
C ASP A 55 -3.82 -8.48 -3.95
N LEU A 56 -3.22 -8.98 -2.86
CA LEU A 56 -1.83 -9.42 -2.76
C LEU A 56 -1.71 -10.95 -2.63
N ALA A 57 -2.85 -11.65 -2.71
CA ALA A 57 -2.93 -13.12 -2.79
C ALA A 57 -2.38 -13.66 -4.11
#